data_AF-A0A2A9E8S4-F1
#
_entry.id   AF-A0A2A9E8S4-F1
#
_cell.length_a   1.000
_cell.length_b   1.000
_cell.length_c   1.000
_cell.angle_alpha   90.00
_cell.angle_beta   90.00
_cell.angle_gamma   90.00
#
_symmetry.space_group_name_H-M   'P 1'
#
loop_
_entity.id
_entity.type
_entity.pdbx_description
1 polymer ?
#
loop_
_entity_poly.entity_id
_entity_poly.type
_entity_poly.pdbx_seq_one_letter_code
_entity_poly.pdbx_strand_id
1 'polypeptide(L)'
;MTRRAGAPSDAEALERSTRSWMRAYPRRWRAAFGDDLVGIQADVARPGARRVPAREAAAIVRSGWLLRLREHPPLLPWLGYRLLDRPLPPRYAHWAADDILGALWFARWMIGPTCIMLVITWLGSSDRGDSLVSPAVVGVLIGAGIGCLLTAGPLGTGKRRKGWQRHVSDEVPFSLLSRNDKRRAVRDERTA
;
A
#
# COMPACT_ATOMS: atom_id res chain seq x y z
N MET A 1 31.45 26.11 -10.71
CA MET A 1 30.59 25.66 -11.83
C MET A 1 29.48 24.75 -11.28
N THR A 2 28.35 25.35 -10.90
CA THR A 2 27.17 24.63 -10.39
C THR A 2 26.29 24.22 -11.56
N ARG A 3 26.21 22.91 -11.84
CA ARG A 3 25.32 22.33 -12.85
C ARG A 3 23.87 22.62 -12.43
N ARG A 4 23.27 23.66 -13.01
CA ARG A 4 21.82 23.87 -12.94
C ARG A 4 21.19 22.61 -13.51
N ALA A 5 20.48 21.83 -12.69
CA ALA A 5 19.73 20.69 -13.18
C ALA A 5 18.82 21.19 -14.30
N GLY A 6 19.07 20.74 -15.54
CA GLY A 6 18.26 21.11 -16.69
C GLY A 6 16.81 20.72 -16.42
N ALA A 7 15.86 21.50 -16.93
CA ALA A 7 14.46 21.13 -16.86
C ALA A 7 14.29 19.71 -17.43
N PRO A 8 13.53 18.82 -16.76
CA PRO A 8 13.36 17.46 -17.21
C PRO A 8 12.80 17.44 -18.62
N SER A 9 13.29 16.52 -19.46
CA SER A 9 12.81 16.40 -20.83
C SER A 9 11.31 16.08 -20.86
N ASP A 10 10.64 16.37 -21.98
CA ASP A 10 9.21 16.09 -22.11
C ASP A 10 8.90 14.60 -21.90
N ALA A 11 9.80 13.73 -22.37
CA ALA A 11 9.76 12.29 -22.15
C ALA A 11 9.89 11.91 -20.67
N GLU A 12 10.83 12.51 -19.93
CA GLU A 12 10.97 12.28 -18.47
C GLU A 12 9.78 12.79 -17.66
N ALA A 13 9.14 13.87 -18.11
CA ALA A 13 7.90 14.37 -17.50
C ALA A 13 6.74 13.39 -17.74
N LEU A 14 6.61 12.88 -18.97
CA LEU A 14 5.59 11.91 -19.34
C LEU A 14 5.79 10.59 -18.57
N GLU A 15 7.00 10.05 -18.55
CA GLU A 15 7.33 8.84 -17.81
C GLU A 15 6.94 8.97 -16.33
N ARG A 16 7.30 10.07 -15.68
CA ARG A 16 6.92 10.32 -14.27
C ARG A 16 5.40 10.39 -14.10
N SER A 17 4.69 11.01 -15.04
CA SER A 17 3.23 11.04 -15.03
C SER A 17 2.65 9.62 -15.16
N THR A 18 3.15 8.81 -16.09
CA THR A 18 2.70 7.44 -16.33
C THR A 18 2.94 6.57 -15.09
N ARG A 19 4.18 6.57 -14.55
CA ARG A 19 4.53 5.85 -13.32
C ARG A 19 3.67 6.26 -12.12
N SER A 20 3.22 7.52 -12.07
CA SER A 20 2.29 7.99 -11.04
C SER A 20 0.93 7.33 -11.15
N TRP A 21 0.32 7.31 -12.34
CA TRP A 21 -0.99 6.68 -12.59
C TRP A 21 -0.95 5.15 -12.42
N MET A 22 0.17 4.52 -12.79
CA MET A 22 0.34 3.08 -12.62
C MET A 22 0.31 2.63 -11.16
N ARG A 23 0.46 3.53 -10.16
CA ARG A 23 0.29 3.20 -8.73
C ARG A 23 -1.08 2.57 -8.41
N ALA A 24 -2.07 2.73 -9.29
CA ALA A 24 -3.35 2.03 -9.22
C ALA A 24 -3.23 0.51 -9.41
N TYR A 25 -2.23 0.01 -10.12
CA TYR A 25 -2.00 -1.42 -10.31
C TYR A 25 -1.39 -2.10 -9.07
N PRO A 26 -1.60 -3.41 -8.89
CA PRO A 26 -0.86 -4.26 -7.96
C PRO A 26 0.66 -4.03 -8.03
N ARG A 27 1.37 -4.14 -6.91
CA ARG A 27 2.84 -3.91 -6.87
C ARG A 27 3.58 -4.92 -7.74
N ARG A 28 3.19 -6.19 -7.65
CA ARG A 28 3.77 -7.28 -8.46
C ARG A 28 3.58 -7.05 -9.96
N TRP A 29 2.40 -6.56 -10.36
CA TRP A 29 2.09 -6.29 -11.74
C TRP A 29 2.96 -5.16 -12.29
N ARG A 30 3.17 -4.10 -11.49
CA ARG A 30 4.11 -3.03 -11.86
C ARG A 30 5.56 -3.49 -11.93
N ALA A 31 5.96 -4.48 -11.13
CA ALA A 31 7.32 -5.00 -11.20
C ALA A 31 7.55 -5.81 -12.48
N ALA A 32 6.52 -6.51 -12.96
CA ALA A 32 6.61 -7.34 -14.16
C ALA A 32 6.39 -6.57 -15.47
N PHE A 33 5.41 -5.67 -15.52
CA PHE A 33 4.95 -5.01 -16.75
C PHE A 33 5.12 -3.47 -16.70
N GLY A 34 5.77 -2.97 -15.65
CA GLY A 34 5.87 -1.54 -15.37
C GLY A 34 6.56 -0.76 -16.48
N ASP A 35 7.78 -1.21 -16.81
CA ASP A 35 8.63 -0.53 -17.76
C ASP A 35 8.11 -0.71 -19.20
N ASP A 36 7.55 -1.89 -19.53
CA ASP A 36 6.91 -2.13 -20.83
C ASP A 36 5.76 -1.15 -21.09
N LEU A 37 4.87 -0.93 -20.12
CA LEU A 37 3.78 0.04 -20.29
C LEU A 37 4.27 1.48 -20.38
N VAL A 38 5.35 1.82 -19.68
CA VAL A 38 5.95 3.14 -19.81
C VAL A 38 6.49 3.34 -21.23
N GLY A 39 7.15 2.32 -21.79
CA GLY A 39 7.63 2.31 -23.17
C GLY A 39 6.49 2.46 -24.18
N ILE A 40 5.46 1.62 -24.07
CA ILE A 40 4.27 1.70 -24.95
C ILE A 40 3.60 3.08 -24.86
N GLN A 41 3.50 3.66 -23.66
CA GLN A 41 2.91 4.99 -23.49
C GLN A 41 3.79 6.08 -24.12
N ALA A 42 5.12 5.94 -24.08
CA ALA A 42 6.03 6.87 -24.74
C ALA A 42 5.91 6.77 -26.27
N ASP A 43 5.73 5.58 -26.82
CA ASP A 43 5.60 5.34 -28.26
C ASP A 43 4.27 5.87 -28.83
N VAL A 44 3.18 5.78 -28.06
CA VAL A 44 1.84 6.23 -28.47
C VAL A 44 1.62 7.73 -28.19
N ALA A 45 2.43 8.34 -27.32
CA ALA A 45 2.26 9.74 -26.95
C ALA A 45 2.54 10.69 -28.12
N ARG A 46 1.76 11.78 -28.18
CA ARG A 46 2.01 12.86 -29.14
C ARG A 46 3.41 13.46 -28.90
N PRO A 47 4.15 13.85 -29.96
CA PRO A 47 5.41 14.56 -29.81
C PRO A 47 5.28 15.77 -28.86
N GLY A 48 6.19 15.88 -27.88
CA GLY A 48 6.18 16.93 -26.86
C GLY A 48 5.16 16.73 -25.72
N ALA A 49 4.44 15.60 -25.67
CA ALA A 49 3.54 15.31 -24.56
C ALA A 49 4.32 15.13 -23.25
N ARG A 50 3.97 15.93 -22.23
CA ARG A 50 4.58 15.88 -20.89
C ARG A 50 3.76 15.09 -19.86
N ARG A 51 2.51 14.75 -20.18
CA ARG A 51 1.55 14.13 -19.25
C ARG A 51 0.62 13.20 -20.01
N VAL A 52 0.19 12.15 -19.31
CA VAL A 52 -0.84 11.23 -19.81
C VAL A 52 -2.18 11.99 -19.87
N PRO A 53 -2.92 11.94 -20.99
CA PRO A 53 -4.26 12.52 -21.08
C PRO A 53 -5.20 11.99 -20.00
N ALA A 54 -6.08 12.82 -19.47
CA ALA A 54 -6.96 12.46 -18.35
C ALA A 54 -7.83 11.20 -18.64
N ARG A 55 -8.28 11.04 -19.90
CA ARG A 55 -9.05 9.87 -20.35
C ARG A 55 -8.24 8.58 -20.28
N GLU A 56 -6.98 8.62 -20.71
CA GLU A 56 -6.06 7.47 -20.65
C GLU A 56 -5.68 7.17 -19.20
N ALA A 57 -5.39 8.21 -18.41
CA ALA A 57 -5.15 8.06 -16.98
C ALA A 57 -6.34 7.39 -16.26
N ALA A 58 -7.58 7.79 -16.58
CA ALA A 58 -8.78 7.17 -16.02
C ALA A 58 -8.91 5.71 -16.44
N ALA A 59 -8.57 5.35 -17.68
CA ALA A 59 -8.57 3.97 -18.15
C ALA A 59 -7.52 3.12 -17.42
N ILE A 60 -6.29 3.64 -17.26
CA ILE A 60 -5.20 3.00 -16.49
C ILE A 60 -5.65 2.76 -15.05
N VAL A 61 -6.23 3.76 -14.40
CA VAL A 61 -6.72 3.65 -13.02
C VAL A 61 -7.85 2.63 -12.92
N ARG A 62 -8.84 2.68 -13.81
CA ARG A 62 -9.97 1.74 -13.81
C ARG A 62 -9.51 0.31 -14.00
N SER A 63 -8.61 0.06 -14.95
CA SER A 63 -8.06 -1.29 -15.21
C SER A 63 -7.25 -1.81 -14.01
N GLY A 64 -6.44 -0.96 -13.39
CA GLY A 64 -5.71 -1.32 -12.16
C GLY A 64 -6.63 -1.64 -10.99
N TRP A 65 -7.72 -0.89 -10.82
CA TRP A 65 -8.75 -1.17 -9.80
C TRP A 65 -9.53 -2.45 -10.09
N LEU A 66 -9.94 -2.67 -11.34
CA LEU A 66 -10.63 -3.90 -11.74
C LEU A 66 -9.76 -5.13 -11.50
N LEU A 67 -8.45 -5.06 -11.76
CA LEU A 67 -7.53 -6.15 -11.47
C LEU A 67 -7.49 -6.46 -9.97
N ARG A 68 -7.41 -5.42 -9.12
CA ARG A 68 -7.47 -5.59 -7.65
C ARG A 68 -8.79 -6.18 -7.17
N LEU A 69 -9.91 -5.81 -7.79
CA LEU A 69 -11.23 -6.35 -7.45
C LEU A 69 -11.38 -7.82 -7.86
N ARG A 70 -10.84 -8.21 -9.03
CA ARG A 70 -10.87 -9.61 -9.50
C ARG A 70 -10.04 -10.54 -8.62
N GLU A 71 -8.94 -10.02 -8.09
CA GLU A 71 -8.03 -10.77 -7.22
C GLU A 71 -8.39 -10.66 -5.73
N HIS A 72 -9.49 -9.97 -5.41
CA HIS A 72 -9.91 -9.72 -4.03
C HIS A 72 -10.47 -11.01 -3.39
N PRO A 73 -10.12 -11.31 -2.12
CA PRO A 73 -10.70 -12.45 -1.41
C PRO A 73 -12.20 -12.24 -1.13
N PRO A 74 -13.00 -13.32 -1.06
CA PRO A 74 -14.39 -13.23 -0.63
C PRO A 74 -14.52 -12.52 0.72
N LEU A 75 -15.66 -11.86 0.94
CA LEU A 75 -15.86 -10.95 2.07
C LEU A 75 -15.56 -11.56 3.43
N LEU A 76 -15.96 -12.82 3.68
CA LEU A 76 -15.76 -13.48 4.97
C LEU A 76 -14.27 -13.77 5.29
N PRO A 77 -13.51 -14.47 4.43
CA PRO A 77 -12.05 -14.58 4.58
C PRO A 77 -11.36 -13.22 4.71
N TRP A 78 -11.80 -12.23 3.94
CA TRP A 78 -11.26 -10.88 4.00
C TRP A 78 -11.50 -10.21 5.36
N LEU A 79 -12.71 -10.31 5.92
CA LEU A 79 -13.03 -9.80 7.25
C LEU A 79 -12.27 -10.55 8.35
N GLY A 80 -12.13 -11.88 8.24
CA GLY A 80 -11.33 -12.68 9.17
C GLY A 80 -9.86 -12.26 9.18
N TYR A 81 -9.28 -12.02 8.01
CA TYR A 81 -7.94 -11.43 7.88
C TYR A 81 -7.87 -10.03 8.50
N ARG A 82 -8.89 -9.19 8.25
CA ARG A 82 -8.83 -7.77 8.61
C ARG A 82 -9.10 -7.47 10.08
N LEU A 83 -10.02 -8.20 10.70
CA LEU A 83 -10.48 -7.97 12.06
C LEU A 83 -9.86 -8.95 13.06
N LEU A 84 -9.57 -10.17 12.63
CA LEU A 84 -9.14 -11.27 13.51
C LEU A 84 -7.73 -11.78 13.20
N ASP A 85 -7.02 -11.15 12.25
CA ASP A 85 -5.68 -11.58 11.76
C ASP A 85 -5.64 -13.08 11.38
N ARG A 86 -6.76 -13.62 10.89
CA ARG A 86 -6.84 -15.02 10.46
C ARG A 86 -6.07 -15.23 9.16
N PRO A 87 -5.40 -16.39 9.00
CA PRO A 87 -4.69 -16.70 7.76
C PRO A 87 -5.68 -16.77 6.59
N LEU A 88 -5.30 -16.15 5.47
CA LEU A 88 -6.03 -16.26 4.21
C LEU A 88 -5.74 -17.62 3.55
N PRO A 89 -6.69 -18.18 2.79
CA PRO A 89 -6.42 -19.33 1.94
C PRO A 89 -5.21 -19.07 1.01
N PRO A 90 -4.32 -20.07 0.75
CA PRO A 90 -3.08 -19.87 0.01
C PRO A 90 -3.25 -19.21 -1.36
N ARG A 91 -4.37 -19.47 -2.03
CA ARG A 91 -4.73 -18.83 -3.32
C ARG A 91 -4.77 -17.29 -3.26
N TYR A 92 -4.93 -16.69 -2.08
CA TYR A 92 -4.94 -15.24 -1.89
C TYR A 92 -3.64 -14.69 -1.27
N ALA A 93 -2.59 -15.52 -1.13
CA ALA A 93 -1.30 -15.09 -0.58
C ALA A 93 -0.70 -13.92 -1.39
N HIS A 94 -0.85 -13.94 -2.72
CA HIS A 94 -0.40 -12.84 -3.58
C HIS A 94 -1.16 -11.52 -3.30
N TRP A 95 -2.43 -11.61 -2.93
CA TRP A 95 -3.23 -10.44 -2.57
C TRP A 95 -2.79 -9.90 -1.21
N ALA A 96 -2.56 -10.79 -0.24
CA ALA A 96 -2.04 -10.44 1.08
C ALA A 96 -0.65 -9.79 0.98
N ALA A 97 0.23 -10.34 0.15
CA ALA A 97 1.55 -9.77 -0.13
C ALA A 97 1.46 -8.32 -0.63
N ASP A 98 0.56 -8.07 -1.58
CA ASP A 98 0.32 -6.73 -2.13
C ASP A 98 -0.28 -5.76 -1.11
N ASP A 99 -1.17 -6.24 -0.23
CA ASP A 99 -1.73 -5.44 0.87
C ASP A 99 -0.66 -5.09 1.91
N ILE A 100 0.16 -6.07 2.34
CA ILE A 100 1.25 -5.91 3.32
C ILE A 100 2.32 -4.94 2.83
N LEU A 101 2.67 -5.03 1.56
CA LEU A 101 3.62 -4.13 0.92
C LEU A 101 2.99 -2.77 0.57
N GLY A 102 1.67 -2.60 0.70
CA GLY A 102 0.98 -1.35 0.36
C GLY A 102 1.44 -0.16 1.21
N ALA A 103 1.44 1.04 0.63
CA ALA A 103 1.74 2.28 1.37
C ALA A 103 0.74 2.50 2.52
N LEU A 104 -0.53 2.18 2.29
CA LEU A 104 -1.63 2.35 3.24
C LEU A 104 -1.88 1.12 4.13
N TRP A 105 -0.98 0.14 4.14
CA TRP A 105 -1.16 -1.07 4.94
C TRP A 105 -1.44 -0.77 6.41
N PHE A 106 -0.75 0.23 6.97
CA PHE A 106 -0.91 0.53 8.39
C PHE A 106 -2.25 1.21 8.69
N ALA A 107 -2.64 2.21 7.90
CA ALA A 107 -3.96 2.84 8.01
C ALA A 107 -5.06 1.76 7.96
N ARG A 108 -4.90 0.81 7.05
CA ARG A 108 -5.78 -0.35 6.87
C ARG A 108 -5.80 -1.32 8.04
N TRP A 109 -4.65 -1.57 8.68
CA TRP A 109 -4.54 -2.39 9.88
C TRP A 109 -5.22 -1.73 11.08
N MET A 110 -5.19 -0.40 11.17
CA MET A 110 -5.85 0.35 12.24
C MET A 110 -7.37 0.44 12.08
N ILE A 111 -7.91 0.39 10.85
CA ILE A 111 -9.36 0.51 10.62
C ILE A 111 -10.16 -0.49 11.47
N GLY A 112 -9.74 -1.75 11.54
CA GLY A 112 -10.45 -2.78 12.32
C GLY A 112 -10.59 -2.42 13.80
N PRO A 113 -9.47 -2.28 14.53
CA PRO A 113 -9.47 -1.85 15.94
C PRO A 113 -10.19 -0.52 16.16
N THR A 114 -9.98 0.48 15.28
CA THR A 114 -10.66 1.77 15.37
C THR A 114 -12.17 1.62 15.24
N CYS A 115 -12.67 0.84 14.28
CA CYS A 115 -14.11 0.56 14.14
C CYS A 115 -14.67 -0.14 15.39
N ILE A 116 -13.96 -1.12 15.95
CA ILE A 116 -14.40 -1.82 17.17
C ILE A 116 -14.47 -0.83 18.35
N MET A 117 -13.46 0.00 18.54
CA MET A 117 -13.45 1.02 19.60
C MET A 117 -14.56 2.05 19.44
N LEU A 118 -14.85 2.48 18.20
CA LEU A 118 -15.98 3.36 17.91
C LEU A 118 -17.32 2.70 18.25
N VAL A 119 -17.52 1.42 17.92
CA VAL A 119 -18.73 0.68 18.28
C VAL A 119 -18.88 0.55 19.80
N ILE A 120 -17.81 0.21 20.52
CA ILE A 120 -17.81 0.13 21.99
C ILE A 120 -18.14 1.50 22.60
N THR A 121 -17.54 2.56 22.07
CA THR A 121 -17.79 3.93 22.53
C THR A 121 -19.24 4.33 22.28
N TRP A 122 -19.77 4.01 21.10
CA TRP A 122 -21.16 4.28 20.74
C TRP A 122 -22.13 3.54 21.67
N LEU A 123 -21.96 2.23 21.86
CA LEU A 123 -22.76 1.41 22.78
C LEU A 123 -22.69 1.90 24.23
N GLY A 124 -21.54 2.38 24.70
CA GLY A 124 -21.39 2.93 26.06
C GLY A 124 -21.91 4.36 26.23
N SER A 125 -22.18 5.07 25.12
CA SER A 125 -22.72 6.43 25.09
C SER A 125 -24.22 6.47 24.81
N SER A 126 -24.79 5.43 24.20
CA SER A 126 -26.23 5.37 23.87
C SER A 126 -27.11 5.45 25.13
N ASP A 127 -26.61 5.01 26.28
CA ASP A 127 -27.32 5.08 27.56
C ASP A 127 -27.32 6.49 28.18
N ARG A 128 -26.50 7.42 27.68
CA ARG A 128 -26.29 8.76 28.28
C ARG A 128 -26.97 9.91 27.53
N GLY A 129 -27.59 9.66 26.37
CA GLY A 129 -28.19 10.71 25.55
C GLY A 129 -27.17 11.71 24.96
N ASP A 130 -25.88 11.32 24.93
CA ASP A 130 -24.80 12.17 24.43
C ASP A 130 -24.83 12.32 22.90
N SER A 131 -24.37 13.47 22.41
CA SER A 131 -24.26 13.75 20.97
C SER A 131 -23.33 12.77 20.24
N LEU A 132 -23.54 12.57 18.92
CA LEU A 132 -22.71 11.71 18.05
C LEU A 132 -21.21 12.07 18.02
N VAL A 133 -20.81 13.25 18.51
CA VAL A 133 -19.43 13.70 18.61
C VAL A 133 -19.04 13.87 20.07
N SER A 134 -18.98 12.76 20.80
CA SER A 134 -18.49 12.78 22.18
C SER A 134 -16.97 12.96 22.23
N PRO A 135 -16.40 13.54 23.30
CA PRO A 135 -14.95 13.63 23.50
C PRO A 135 -14.24 12.28 23.38
N ALA A 136 -14.93 11.18 23.70
CA ALA A 136 -14.43 9.83 23.55
C ALA A 136 -14.21 9.45 22.07
N VAL A 137 -15.16 9.77 21.18
CA VAL A 137 -15.01 9.55 19.73
C VAL A 137 -13.82 10.34 19.18
N VAL A 138 -13.68 11.60 19.58
CA VAL A 138 -12.54 12.45 19.18
C VAL A 138 -11.21 11.85 19.67
N GLY A 139 -11.15 11.38 20.92
CA GLY A 139 -9.98 10.72 21.48
C GLY A 139 -9.58 9.44 20.71
N VAL A 140 -10.54 8.62 20.31
CA VAL A 140 -10.30 7.42 19.48
C VAL A 140 -9.70 7.79 18.12
N LEU A 141 -10.22 8.82 17.46
CA LEU A 141 -9.71 9.27 16.17
C LEU A 141 -8.29 9.86 16.27
N ILE A 142 -8.02 10.67 17.30
CA ILE A 142 -6.69 11.23 17.56
C ILE A 142 -5.69 10.10 17.84
N GLY A 143 -6.04 9.14 18.69
CA GLY A 143 -5.21 7.97 18.99
C GLY A 143 -4.91 7.13 17.73
N ALA A 144 -5.91 6.94 16.86
CA ALA A 144 -5.72 6.25 15.59
C ALA A 144 -4.76 7.00 14.65
N GLY A 145 -4.87 8.34 14.59
CA GLY A 145 -3.96 9.21 13.83
C GLY A 145 -2.51 9.14 14.32
N ILE A 146 -2.30 9.25 15.63
CA ILE A 146 -0.97 9.14 16.27
C ILE A 146 -0.38 7.74 16.03
N GLY A 147 -1.19 6.68 16.21
CA GLY A 147 -0.78 5.31 15.91
C GLY A 147 -0.33 5.14 14.46
N CYS A 148 -1.00 5.81 13.52
CA CYS A 148 -0.64 5.80 12.10
C CYS A 148 0.72 6.47 11.83
N LEU A 149 0.98 7.61 12.49
CA LEU A 149 2.24 8.33 12.38
C LEU A 149 3.42 7.58 12.98
N LEU A 150 3.28 7.03 14.20
CA LEU A 150 4.37 6.34 14.93
C LEU A 150 4.84 5.05 14.24
N THR A 151 3.96 4.41 13.48
CA THR A 151 4.22 3.12 12.84
C THR A 151 4.53 3.24 11.34
N ALA A 152 4.44 4.44 10.76
CA ALA A 152 5.06 4.75 9.48
C ALA A 152 6.61 4.63 9.56
N GLY A 153 7.18 4.60 10.77
CA GLY A 153 8.60 4.40 11.03
C GLY A 153 9.04 2.93 11.23
N PRO A 154 10.17 2.68 11.90
CA PRO A 154 10.78 1.35 12.02
C PRO A 154 9.93 0.32 12.79
N LEU A 155 8.96 0.76 13.61
CA LEU A 155 8.02 -0.14 14.27
C LEU A 155 7.05 -0.81 13.29
N GLY A 156 6.77 -0.17 12.14
CA GLY A 156 5.89 -0.72 11.11
C GLY A 156 6.53 -1.85 10.30
N THR A 157 7.85 -1.83 10.10
CA THR A 157 8.55 -2.85 9.31
C THR A 157 8.54 -4.21 10.01
N GLY A 158 8.71 -4.22 11.34
CA GLY A 158 8.62 -5.45 12.14
C GLY A 158 7.23 -6.10 12.09
N LYS A 159 6.15 -5.31 12.19
CA LYS A 159 4.78 -5.84 12.07
C LYS A 159 4.49 -6.35 10.65
N ARG A 160 4.95 -5.64 9.61
CA ARG A 160 4.83 -6.11 8.22
C ARG A 160 5.55 -7.43 7.99
N ARG A 161 6.75 -7.60 8.56
CA ARG A 161 7.49 -8.86 8.50
C ARG A 161 6.71 -10.01 9.15
N LYS A 162 6.16 -9.80 10.36
CA LYS A 162 5.33 -10.82 11.02
C LYS A 162 4.09 -11.17 10.21
N GLY A 163 3.41 -10.15 9.67
CA GLY A 163 2.27 -10.36 8.78
C GLY A 163 2.64 -11.13 7.50
N TRP A 164 3.81 -10.84 6.93
CA TRP A 164 4.32 -11.55 5.75
C TRP A 164 4.55 -13.03 6.05
N GLN A 165 5.24 -13.35 7.15
CA GLN A 165 5.49 -14.72 7.57
C GLN A 165 4.20 -15.49 7.85
N ARG A 166 3.21 -14.83 8.43
CA ARG A 166 1.91 -15.45 8.75
C ARG A 166 1.04 -15.74 7.52
N HIS A 167 1.09 -14.87 6.51
CA HIS A 167 0.08 -14.85 5.44
C HIS A 167 0.62 -15.11 4.04
N VAL A 168 1.94 -15.08 3.84
CA VAL A 168 2.57 -15.17 2.51
C VAL A 168 3.59 -16.29 2.46
N SER A 169 4.71 -16.15 3.17
CA SER A 169 5.80 -17.12 3.17
C SER A 169 6.79 -16.82 4.29
N ASP A 170 7.55 -17.84 4.71
CA ASP A 170 8.65 -17.65 5.68
C ASP A 170 9.81 -16.82 5.09
N GLU A 171 9.98 -16.88 3.78
CA GLU A 171 10.96 -16.07 3.04
C GLU A 171 10.54 -14.60 2.96
N VAL A 172 11.26 -13.74 3.66
CA VAL A 172 10.93 -12.32 3.77
C VAL A 172 11.62 -11.51 2.67
N PRO A 173 10.89 -10.65 1.91
CA PRO A 173 11.48 -9.87 0.84
C PRO A 173 12.48 -8.85 1.39
N PHE A 174 13.51 -8.53 0.60
CA PHE A 174 14.58 -7.60 0.98
C PHE A 174 14.05 -6.27 1.54
N SER A 175 12.93 -5.76 1.00
CA SER A 175 12.30 -4.52 1.48
C SER A 175 11.86 -4.56 2.95
N LEU A 176 11.48 -5.73 3.46
CA LEU A 176 11.01 -5.98 4.83
C LEU A 176 12.11 -6.49 5.78
N LEU A 177 13.31 -6.79 5.26
CA LEU A 177 14.44 -7.19 6.07
C LEU A 177 14.88 -6.07 7.02
N SER A 178 15.35 -6.46 8.22
CA SER A 178 15.94 -5.51 9.15
C SER A 178 17.24 -4.92 8.58
N ARG A 179 17.71 -3.78 9.11
CA ARG A 179 18.98 -3.18 8.66
C ARG A 179 20.15 -4.15 8.82
N ASN A 180 20.16 -4.98 9.86
CA ASN A 180 21.22 -5.94 10.11
C ASN A 180 21.15 -7.10 9.11
N ASP A 181 19.96 -7.60 8.81
CA ASP A 181 19.77 -8.68 7.83
C ASP A 181 20.12 -8.23 6.42
N LYS A 182 19.79 -6.98 6.05
CA LYS A 182 20.22 -6.38 4.76
C LYS A 182 21.74 -6.32 4.64
N ARG A 183 22.44 -5.95 5.71
CA ARG A 183 23.91 -5.89 5.73
C ARG A 183 24.54 -7.28 5.61
N ARG A 184 23.90 -8.32 6.18
CA ARG A 184 24.33 -9.71 6.01
C ARG A 184 24.12 -10.19 4.58
N ALA A 185 22.92 -10.02 4.02
CA ALA A 185 22.63 -10.42 2.64
C ALA A 185 23.61 -9.79 1.62
N VAL A 186 23.89 -8.49 1.72
CA VAL A 186 24.86 -7.81 0.84
C VAL A 186 26.30 -8.27 1.06
N ARG A 187 26.64 -8.73 2.28
CA ARG A 187 27.96 -9.30 2.56
C ARG A 187 28.09 -10.67 1.92
N ASP A 188 27.09 -11.51 2.07
CA ASP A 188 27.07 -12.87 1.53
C ASP A 188 27.15 -12.86 0.00
N GLU A 189 26.46 -11.91 -0.66
CA GLU A 189 26.56 -11.67 -2.12
C GLU A 189 27.96 -11.22 -2.60
N ARG A 190 28.80 -10.65 -1.73
CA ARG A 190 30.17 -10.22 -2.09
C ARG A 190 31.21 -11.32 -1.90
N THR A 191 30.85 -12.36 -1.16
CA THR A 191 31.72 -13.50 -0.85
C THR A 191 31.41 -14.74 -1.69
N ALA A 192 30.29 -14.71 -2.43
CA ALA A 192 29.91 -15.69 -3.44
C ALA A 192 30.48 -15.30 -4.81
#